data_AF-A0A1G7CYM4-F1
#
_entry.id   AF-A0A1G7CYM4-F1
#
_cell.length_a   1.000
_cell.length_b   1.000
_cell.length_c   1.000
_cell.angle_alpha   90.00
_cell.angle_beta   90.00
_cell.angle_gamma   90.00
#
_symmetry.space_group_name_H-M   'P 1'
#
loop_
_entity.id
_entity.type
_entity.pdbx_description
1 polymer ?
#
loop_
_entity_poly.entity_id
_entity_poly.type
_entity_poly.pdbx_seq_one_letter_code
_entity_poly.pdbx_strand_id
1 'polypeptide(L)'
;MKPKEIEMDEQSLISVLKDMLEQDIKTQQFMETQKDELQKRDLKIEQLVLQIENIRVEAPKPDLSEMVAAIDSGYQNIVSAIEKRPKPIQRSWRILLFPETNAREYYRIVFSRFFFWGLIFTIVIYVASFINKSIDAYQAHQYNKDGNICISAWYDLYRQSGKAQRKEMDKALKRAAKENE
;
A
#
# COMPACT_ATOMS: atom_id res chain seq x y z
N MET A 1 -91.61 85.71 -18.86
CA MET A 1 -90.34 85.09 -18.43
C MET A 1 -89.19 85.83 -19.10
N LYS A 2 -88.10 86.04 -18.35
CA LYS A 2 -86.75 86.55 -18.72
C LYS A 2 -86.31 86.27 -20.19
N PRO A 3 -85.45 87.11 -20.80
CA PRO A 3 -84.08 87.33 -20.34
C PRO A 3 -83.80 88.74 -19.86
N LYS A 4 -82.86 88.83 -18.92
CA LYS A 4 -82.36 90.04 -18.27
C LYS A 4 -81.09 90.40 -19.03
N GLU A 5 -81.15 91.40 -19.90
CA GLU A 5 -79.95 91.99 -20.51
C GLU A 5 -79.16 92.68 -19.39
N ILE A 6 -77.96 92.19 -19.16
CA ILE A 6 -76.99 92.81 -18.27
C ILE A 6 -76.18 93.72 -19.19
N GLU A 7 -76.54 94.99 -19.27
CA GLU A 7 -75.67 96.02 -19.84
C GLU A 7 -74.44 96.12 -18.94
N MET A 8 -73.32 95.59 -19.42
CA MET A 8 -72.05 95.66 -18.73
C MET A 8 -71.42 97.02 -19.03
N ASP A 9 -71.32 97.87 -18.02
CA ASP A 9 -70.76 99.24 -18.09
C ASP A 9 -69.35 99.22 -18.69
N GLU A 10 -69.04 100.16 -19.61
CA GLU A 10 -67.75 100.24 -20.33
C GLU A 10 -66.56 100.27 -19.36
N GLN A 11 -66.74 100.88 -18.19
CA GLN A 11 -65.72 100.93 -17.13
C GLN A 11 -65.43 99.55 -16.53
N SER A 12 -66.45 98.70 -16.40
CA SER A 12 -66.31 97.32 -15.93
C SER A 12 -65.64 96.43 -16.98
N LEU A 13 -65.88 96.70 -18.27
CA LEU A 13 -65.22 95.98 -19.37
C LEU A 13 -63.72 96.31 -19.40
N ILE A 14 -63.37 97.59 -19.23
CA ILE A 14 -61.98 98.07 -19.15
C ILE A 14 -61.26 97.50 -17.92
N SER A 15 -61.92 97.41 -16.75
CA SER A 15 -61.30 96.83 -15.56
C SER A 15 -60.99 95.34 -15.73
N VAL A 16 -61.92 94.57 -16.32
CA VAL A 16 -61.73 93.14 -16.58
C VAL A 16 -60.61 92.90 -17.60
N LEU A 17 -60.54 93.71 -18.66
CA LEU A 17 -59.44 93.67 -19.64
C LEU A 17 -58.08 93.98 -19.01
N LYS A 18 -58.04 94.96 -18.11
CA LYS A 18 -56.82 95.31 -17.37
C LYS A 18 -56.38 94.20 -16.42
N ASP A 19 -57.32 93.59 -15.70
CA ASP A 19 -57.05 92.47 -14.80
C ASP A 19 -56.58 91.24 -15.59
N MET A 20 -57.19 90.93 -16.75
CA MET A 20 -56.72 89.85 -17.63
C MET A 20 -55.32 90.11 -18.16
N LEU A 21 -55.02 91.34 -18.58
CA LEU A 21 -53.70 91.69 -19.11
C LEU A 21 -52.61 91.64 -18.02
N GLU A 22 -52.94 92.07 -16.80
CA GLU A 22 -52.05 91.94 -15.64
C GLU A 22 -51.85 90.46 -15.25
N GLN A 23 -52.91 89.65 -15.36
CA GLN A 23 -52.85 88.22 -15.11
C GLN A 23 -51.99 87.49 -16.17
N ASP A 24 -52.11 87.85 -17.44
CA ASP A 24 -51.27 87.29 -18.51
C ASP A 24 -49.78 87.62 -18.31
N ILE A 25 -49.47 88.87 -17.94
CA ILE A 25 -48.09 89.28 -17.62
C ILE A 25 -47.54 88.49 -16.43
N LYS A 26 -48.32 88.34 -15.34
CA LYS A 26 -47.93 87.52 -14.18
C LYS A 26 -47.71 86.06 -14.55
N THR A 27 -48.57 85.52 -15.42
CA THR A 27 -48.47 84.13 -15.87
C THR A 27 -47.23 83.91 -16.72
N GLN A 28 -46.90 84.85 -17.62
CA GLN A 28 -45.67 84.80 -18.41
C GLN A 28 -44.41 84.85 -17.53
N GLN A 29 -44.35 85.78 -16.57
CA GLN A 29 -43.21 85.88 -15.64
C GLN A 29 -43.04 84.61 -14.78
N PHE A 30 -44.15 83.99 -14.36
CA PHE A 30 -44.13 82.73 -13.63
C PHE A 30 -43.61 81.56 -14.49
N MET A 31 -44.00 81.52 -15.76
CA MET A 31 -43.53 80.50 -16.71
C MET A 31 -42.03 80.66 -17.02
N GLU A 32 -41.54 81.89 -17.17
CA GLU A 32 -40.10 82.16 -17.34
C GLU A 32 -39.31 81.74 -16.10
N THR A 33 -39.79 82.09 -14.90
CA THR A 33 -39.14 81.70 -13.64
C THR A 33 -39.07 80.18 -13.48
N GLN A 34 -40.16 79.46 -13.80
CA GLN A 34 -40.16 78.00 -13.77
C GLN A 34 -39.22 77.38 -14.80
N LYS A 35 -39.15 77.96 -16.00
CA LYS A 35 -38.24 77.48 -17.04
C LYS A 35 -36.78 77.61 -16.61
N ASP A 36 -36.42 78.71 -15.98
CA ASP A 36 -35.08 78.94 -15.43
C ASP A 36 -34.76 77.98 -14.28
N GLU A 37 -35.73 77.67 -13.41
CA GLU A 37 -35.56 76.68 -12.34
C GLU A 37 -35.38 75.26 -12.88
N LEU A 38 -36.14 74.87 -13.91
CA LEU A 38 -36.00 73.58 -14.57
C LEU A 38 -34.63 73.44 -15.21
N GLN A 39 -34.16 74.46 -15.96
CA GLN A 39 -32.81 74.45 -16.53
C GLN A 39 -31.72 74.31 -15.47
N LYS A 40 -31.85 74.99 -14.32
CA LYS A 40 -30.90 74.85 -13.21
C LYS A 40 -30.91 73.44 -12.61
N ARG A 41 -32.06 72.77 -12.55
CA ARG A 41 -32.16 71.39 -12.07
C ARG A 41 -31.53 70.42 -13.06
N ASP A 42 -31.78 70.58 -14.35
CA ASP A 42 -31.23 69.72 -15.39
C ASP A 42 -29.70 69.78 -15.42
N LEU A 43 -29.12 70.98 -15.33
CA LEU A 43 -27.66 71.15 -15.22
C LEU A 43 -27.08 70.47 -13.97
N LYS A 44 -27.80 70.52 -12.85
CA LYS A 44 -27.35 69.89 -11.60
C LYS A 44 -27.44 68.35 -11.68
N ILE A 45 -28.46 67.84 -12.37
CA ILE A 45 -28.61 66.40 -12.63
C ILE A 45 -27.49 65.92 -13.55
N GLU A 46 -27.21 66.61 -14.65
CA GLU A 46 -26.09 66.27 -15.54
C GLU A 46 -24.76 66.26 -14.79
N GLN A 47 -24.53 67.27 -13.94
CA GLN A 47 -23.31 67.33 -13.14
C GLN A 47 -23.18 66.17 -12.16
N LEU A 48 -24.27 65.73 -11.53
CA LEU A 48 -24.29 64.56 -10.64
C LEU A 48 -24.08 63.26 -11.42
N VAL A 49 -24.68 63.12 -12.60
CA VAL A 49 -24.50 61.95 -13.48
C VAL A 49 -23.02 61.81 -13.87
N LEU A 50 -22.37 62.90 -14.27
CA LEU A 50 -20.94 62.91 -14.59
C LEU A 50 -20.05 62.58 -13.39
N GLN A 51 -20.42 63.05 -12.19
CA GLN A 51 -19.70 62.71 -10.97
C GLN A 51 -19.84 61.23 -10.62
N ILE A 52 -21.02 60.65 -10.82
CA ILE A 52 -21.29 59.23 -10.52
C ILE A 52 -20.57 58.32 -11.54
N GLU A 53 -20.58 58.64 -12.83
CA GLU A 53 -19.87 57.87 -13.85
C GLU A 53 -18.36 57.80 -13.60
N ASN A 54 -17.79 58.85 -13.02
CA ASN A 54 -16.35 58.92 -12.74
C ASN A 54 -15.94 58.27 -11.41
N ILE A 55 -16.91 57.91 -10.55
CA ILE A 55 -16.66 57.13 -9.33
C ILE A 55 -16.67 55.64 -9.69
N ARG A 56 -15.54 55.16 -10.24
CA ARG A 56 -15.27 53.72 -10.25
C ARG A 56 -15.02 53.26 -8.82
N VAL A 57 -16.01 52.61 -8.23
CA VAL A 57 -15.86 51.92 -6.94
C VAL A 57 -14.99 50.68 -7.18
N GLU A 58 -13.67 50.86 -7.14
CA GLU A 58 -12.74 49.74 -7.08
C GLU A 58 -12.79 49.15 -5.67
N ALA A 59 -13.42 47.98 -5.54
CA ALA A 59 -13.40 47.24 -4.29
C ALA A 59 -11.94 46.95 -3.89
N PRO A 60 -11.55 47.19 -2.63
CA PRO A 60 -10.22 46.83 -2.17
C PRO A 60 -10.01 45.33 -2.37
N LYS A 61 -8.88 44.96 -2.98
CA LYS A 61 -8.54 43.54 -3.20
C LYS A 61 -8.62 42.82 -1.85
N PRO A 62 -9.39 41.72 -1.74
CA PRO A 62 -9.50 40.99 -0.49
C PRO A 62 -8.11 40.48 -0.08
N ASP A 63 -7.71 40.79 1.14
CA ASP A 63 -6.45 40.30 1.71
C ASP A 63 -6.62 38.82 2.05
N LEU A 64 -6.09 37.95 1.20
CA LEU A 64 -6.15 36.50 1.35
C LEU A 64 -4.95 35.95 2.14
N SER A 65 -4.06 36.81 2.65
CA SER A 65 -2.82 36.39 3.30
C SER A 65 -3.07 35.51 4.52
N GLU A 66 -4.09 35.83 5.32
CA GLU A 66 -4.48 35.03 6.49
C GLU A 66 -5.02 33.65 6.10
N MET A 67 -5.77 33.56 4.99
CA MET A 67 -6.31 32.29 4.50
C MET A 67 -5.19 31.38 3.99
N VAL A 68 -4.21 31.94 3.28
CA VAL A 68 -3.03 31.20 2.82
C VAL A 68 -2.21 30.69 4.00
N ALA A 69 -1.98 31.52 5.01
CA ALA A 69 -1.27 31.12 6.23
C ALA A 69 -2.00 29.99 6.99
N ALA A 70 -3.34 30.05 7.07
CA ALA A 70 -4.15 28.99 7.68
C ALA A 70 -4.01 27.66 6.91
N ILE A 71 -4.05 27.70 5.58
CA ILE A 71 -3.90 26.51 4.72
C ILE A 71 -2.50 25.91 4.89
N ASP A 72 -1.44 26.72 4.86
CA ASP A 72 -0.06 26.26 5.04
C ASP A 72 0.14 25.62 6.40
N SER A 73 -0.41 26.21 7.47
CA SER A 73 -0.35 25.64 8.81
C SER A 73 -1.07 24.29 8.90
N GLY A 74 -2.23 24.16 8.25
CA GLY A 74 -2.98 22.90 8.15
C GLY A 74 -2.19 21.83 7.40
N TYR A 75 -1.55 22.19 6.30
CA TYR A 75 -0.73 21.29 5.51
C TYR A 75 0.47 20.76 6.31
N GLN A 76 1.20 21.64 7.00
CA GLN A 76 2.34 21.24 7.86
C GLN A 76 1.92 20.31 9.00
N ASN A 77 0.74 20.55 9.59
CA ASN A 77 0.17 19.66 10.61
C ASN A 77 -0.16 18.26 10.06
N ILE A 78 -0.68 18.17 8.84
CA ILE A 78 -0.97 16.88 8.19
C ILE A 78 0.33 16.14 7.87
N VAL A 79 1.32 16.81 7.30
CA VAL A 79 2.64 16.22 6.97
C VAL A 79 3.30 15.66 8.23
N SER A 80 3.37 16.47 9.29
CA SER A 80 3.96 16.04 10.56
C SER A 80 3.17 14.91 11.24
N ALA A 81 1.85 14.86 11.09
CA ALA A 81 1.03 13.74 11.57
C ALA A 81 1.27 12.44 10.79
N ILE A 82 1.51 12.54 9.47
CA ILE A 82 1.86 11.38 8.63
C ILE A 82 3.25 10.85 8.97
N GLU A 83 4.23 11.73 9.19
CA GLU A 83 5.59 11.33 9.57
C GLU A 83 5.64 10.67 10.97
N LYS A 84 4.83 11.17 11.91
CA LYS A 84 4.69 10.60 13.25
C LYS A 84 3.84 9.33 13.27
N ARG A 85 3.14 8.99 12.19
CA ARG A 85 2.33 7.78 12.14
C ARG A 85 3.26 6.57 12.22
N PRO A 86 3.08 5.64 13.18
CA PRO A 86 3.84 4.41 13.20
C PRO A 86 3.59 3.67 11.88
N LYS A 87 4.65 3.48 11.08
CA LYS A 87 4.58 2.72 9.84
C LYS A 87 3.97 1.35 10.16
N PRO A 88 2.91 0.90 9.45
CA PRO A 88 2.33 -0.40 9.70
C PRO A 88 3.42 -1.45 9.49
N ILE A 89 3.84 -2.09 10.58
CA ILE A 89 4.80 -3.20 10.53
C ILE A 89 4.06 -4.36 9.88
N GLN A 90 4.17 -4.48 8.56
CA GLN A 90 3.75 -5.68 7.85
C GLN A 90 4.66 -6.82 8.29
N ARG A 91 4.23 -7.57 9.31
CA ARG A 91 4.89 -8.81 9.73
C ARG A 91 4.61 -9.88 8.67
N SER A 92 5.44 -9.92 7.63
CA SER A 92 5.44 -11.05 6.70
C SER A 92 6.13 -12.23 7.36
N TRP A 93 5.37 -13.28 7.69
CA TRP A 93 5.93 -14.58 8.04
C TRP A 93 6.49 -15.21 6.75
N ARG A 94 7.74 -14.89 6.44
CA ARG A 94 8.49 -15.56 5.38
C ARG A 94 9.37 -16.63 6.02
N ILE A 95 9.13 -17.89 5.66
CA ILE A 95 10.09 -18.96 5.93
C ILE A 95 11.24 -18.76 4.95
N LEU A 96 12.20 -17.91 5.32
CA LEU A 96 13.45 -17.76 4.61
C LEU A 96 14.30 -18.99 4.95
N LEU A 97 14.41 -19.94 4.02
CA LEU A 97 15.38 -21.04 4.10
C LEU A 97 16.83 -20.51 4.10
N PHE A 98 17.04 -19.26 3.69
CA PHE A 98 18.34 -18.60 3.62
C PHE A 98 18.23 -17.17 4.13
N PRO A 99 19.19 -16.69 4.94
CA PRO A 99 19.16 -15.33 5.43
C PRO A 99 19.49 -14.33 4.30
N GLU A 100 18.69 -13.25 4.20
CA GLU A 100 18.88 -12.16 3.22
C GLU A 100 20.15 -11.32 3.51
N THR A 101 20.57 -11.28 4.78
CA THR A 101 21.79 -10.59 5.23
C THR A 101 22.80 -11.62 5.78
N ASN A 102 24.09 -11.43 5.47
CA ASN A 102 25.19 -12.31 5.92
C ASN A 102 25.08 -13.79 5.51
N ALA A 103 24.50 -14.08 4.34
CA ALA A 103 24.39 -15.44 3.79
C ALA A 103 25.73 -16.19 3.78
N ARG A 104 26.84 -15.53 3.45
CA ARG A 104 28.17 -16.16 3.36
C ARG A 104 28.62 -16.79 4.69
N GLU A 105 28.44 -16.10 5.80
CA GLU A 105 28.85 -16.60 7.12
C GLU A 105 27.94 -17.71 7.61
N TYR A 106 26.63 -17.55 7.40
CA TYR A 106 25.64 -18.57 7.73
C TYR A 106 25.91 -19.88 6.98
N TYR A 107 26.10 -19.82 5.66
CA TYR A 107 26.46 -20.98 4.86
C TYR A 107 27.76 -21.62 5.34
N ARG A 108 28.78 -20.81 5.66
CA ARG A 108 30.06 -21.33 6.17
C ARG A 108 29.86 -22.13 7.46
N ILE A 109 29.06 -21.65 8.40
CA ILE A 109 28.83 -22.31 9.68
C ILE A 109 27.97 -23.56 9.52
N VAL A 110 26.85 -23.43 8.81
CA VAL A 110 25.89 -24.52 8.61
C VAL A 110 26.52 -25.63 7.77
N PHE A 111 27.06 -25.32 6.59
CA PHE A 111 27.70 -26.36 5.77
C PHE A 111 28.92 -26.97 6.44
N SER A 112 29.78 -26.18 7.11
CA SER A 112 30.93 -26.79 7.79
C SER A 112 30.51 -27.76 8.89
N ARG A 113 29.51 -27.42 9.69
CA ARG A 113 29.02 -28.29 10.76
C ARG A 113 28.31 -29.51 10.19
N PHE A 114 27.32 -29.34 9.31
CA PHE A 114 26.56 -30.46 8.77
C PHE A 114 27.41 -31.39 7.91
N PHE A 115 28.30 -30.83 7.09
CA PHE A 115 29.21 -31.64 6.28
C PHE A 115 30.20 -32.41 7.15
N PHE A 116 30.76 -31.79 8.19
CA PHE A 116 31.68 -32.48 9.11
C PHE A 116 31.00 -33.63 9.86
N TRP A 117 29.79 -33.40 10.38
CA TRP A 117 29.03 -34.47 11.04
C TRP A 117 28.60 -35.57 10.06
N GLY A 118 28.19 -35.21 8.85
CA GLY A 118 27.87 -36.18 7.80
C GLY A 118 29.09 -37.02 7.38
N LEU A 119 30.26 -36.40 7.28
CA LEU A 119 31.52 -37.08 6.98
C LEU A 119 31.91 -38.04 8.11
N ILE A 120 31.80 -37.63 9.37
CA ILE A 120 32.02 -38.55 10.51
C ILE A 120 31.04 -39.72 10.46
N PHE A 121 29.76 -39.46 10.22
CA PHE A 121 28.74 -40.50 10.18
C PHE A 121 29.00 -41.54 9.08
N THR A 122 29.39 -41.07 7.88
CA THR A 122 29.76 -41.97 6.78
C THR A 122 31.00 -42.79 7.09
N ILE A 123 32.02 -42.20 7.72
CA ILE A 123 33.20 -42.94 8.18
C ILE A 123 32.82 -44.03 9.19
N VAL A 124 31.97 -43.70 10.18
CA VAL A 124 31.53 -44.66 11.19
C VAL A 124 30.78 -45.83 10.56
N ILE A 125 29.85 -45.56 9.65
CA ILE A 125 29.12 -46.62 8.92
C ILE A 125 30.08 -47.48 8.12
N TYR A 126 31.04 -46.86 7.42
CA TYR A 126 32.00 -47.59 6.60
C TYR A 126 32.89 -48.50 7.46
N VAL A 127 33.41 -47.99 8.58
CA VAL A 127 34.20 -48.76 9.54
C VAL A 127 33.38 -49.90 10.14
N ALA A 128 32.13 -49.64 10.54
CA ALA A 128 31.25 -50.68 11.06
C ALA A 128 31.01 -51.80 10.02
N SER A 129 30.75 -51.43 8.76
CA SER A 129 30.61 -52.39 7.67
C SER A 129 31.90 -53.19 7.42
N PHE A 130 33.05 -52.52 7.49
CA PHE A 130 34.35 -53.16 7.33
C PHE A 130 34.63 -54.16 8.46
N ILE A 131 34.33 -53.79 9.71
CA ILE A 131 34.47 -54.67 10.87
C ILE A 131 33.57 -55.89 10.75
N ASN A 132 32.31 -55.73 10.35
CA ASN A 132 31.41 -56.87 10.16
C ASN A 132 31.94 -57.84 9.10
N LYS A 133 32.39 -57.32 7.95
CA LYS A 133 32.97 -58.15 6.89
C LYS A 133 34.25 -58.86 7.32
N SER A 134 35.10 -58.22 8.12
CA SER A 134 36.33 -58.83 8.60
C SER A 134 36.06 -59.92 9.64
N ILE A 135 35.08 -59.71 10.52
CA ILE A 135 34.62 -60.74 11.48
C ILE A 135 34.02 -61.93 10.73
N ASP A 136 33.15 -61.70 9.74
CA ASP A 136 32.54 -62.77 8.95
C ASP A 136 33.60 -63.57 8.19
N ALA A 137 34.58 -62.90 7.58
CA ALA A 137 35.68 -63.56 6.89
C ALA A 137 36.56 -64.38 7.86
N TYR A 138 36.81 -63.87 9.07
CA TYR A 138 37.56 -64.58 10.09
C TYR A 138 36.79 -65.81 10.60
N GLN A 139 35.50 -65.67 10.87
CA GLN A 139 34.64 -66.79 11.28
C GLN A 139 34.59 -67.86 10.19
N ALA A 140 34.37 -67.47 8.93
CA ALA A 140 34.39 -68.40 7.80
C ALA A 140 35.72 -69.14 7.68
N HIS A 141 36.85 -68.45 7.87
CA HIS A 141 38.17 -69.09 7.88
C HIS A 141 38.31 -70.10 9.03
N GLN A 142 37.79 -69.79 10.22
CA GLN A 142 37.82 -70.70 11.37
C GLN A 142 36.94 -71.93 11.16
N TYR A 143 35.70 -71.74 10.69
CA TYR A 143 34.81 -72.83 10.30
C TYR A 143 35.44 -73.75 9.24
N ASN A 144 36.09 -73.17 8.23
CA ASN A 144 36.78 -73.94 7.20
C ASN A 144 37.98 -74.72 7.76
N LYS A 145 38.73 -74.14 8.70
CA LYS A 145 39.86 -74.83 9.35
C LYS A 145 39.39 -76.01 10.19
N ASP A 146 38.37 -75.81 11.02
CA ASP A 146 37.82 -76.85 11.89
C ASP A 146 37.16 -77.95 11.04
N GLY A 147 36.42 -77.57 10.00
CA GLY A 147 35.86 -78.50 9.02
C GLY A 147 36.93 -79.33 8.30
N ASN A 148 38.03 -78.70 7.86
CA ASN A 148 39.14 -79.41 7.23
C ASN A 148 39.81 -80.42 8.18
N ILE A 149 39.94 -80.10 9.47
CA ILE A 149 40.47 -81.02 10.49
C ILE A 149 39.54 -82.22 10.68
N CYS A 150 38.22 -81.98 10.74
CA CYS A 150 37.24 -83.06 10.82
C CYS A 150 37.29 -83.96 9.58
N ILE A 151 37.40 -83.37 8.39
CA ILE A 151 37.53 -84.11 7.13
C ILE A 151 38.81 -84.95 7.12
N SER A 152 39.96 -84.38 7.52
CA SER A 152 41.22 -85.14 7.56
C SER A 152 41.17 -86.27 8.59
N ALA A 153 40.63 -86.01 9.79
CA ALA A 153 40.47 -87.03 10.82
C ALA A 153 39.53 -88.16 10.38
N TRP A 154 38.46 -87.83 9.65
CA TRP A 154 37.57 -88.81 9.04
C TRP A 154 38.28 -89.67 7.99
N TYR A 155 39.08 -89.06 7.12
CA TYR A 155 39.89 -89.79 6.13
C TYR A 155 40.90 -90.74 6.79
N ASP A 156 41.59 -90.29 7.84
CA ASP A 156 42.54 -91.12 8.57
C ASP A 156 41.86 -92.32 9.23
N LEU A 157 40.71 -92.10 9.88
CA LEU A 157 39.92 -93.16 10.49
C LEU A 157 39.34 -94.13 9.44
N TYR A 158 38.85 -93.61 8.32
CA TYR A 158 38.36 -94.43 7.21
C TYR A 158 39.47 -95.31 6.61
N ARG A 159 40.69 -94.76 6.50
CA ARG A 159 41.85 -95.51 5.99
C ARG A 159 42.26 -96.64 6.94
N GLN A 160 42.21 -96.42 8.25
CA GLN A 160 42.57 -97.42 9.27
C GLN A 160 41.46 -98.44 9.55
N SER A 161 40.20 -98.13 9.24
CA SER A 161 39.06 -99.00 9.55
C SER A 161 38.91 -100.20 8.61
N GLY A 162 38.33 -101.28 9.14
CA GLY A 162 38.06 -102.51 8.39
C GLY A 162 36.88 -102.39 7.41
N LYS A 163 36.74 -103.36 6.50
CA LYS A 163 35.69 -103.36 5.45
C LYS A 163 34.25 -103.19 5.99
N ALA A 164 33.95 -103.75 7.15
CA ALA A 164 32.63 -103.63 7.78
C ALA A 164 32.37 -102.21 8.30
N GLN A 165 33.33 -101.64 9.02
CA GLN A 165 33.25 -100.27 9.56
C GLN A 165 33.14 -99.22 8.46
N ARG A 166 33.89 -99.36 7.35
CA ARG A 166 33.76 -98.45 6.18
C ARG A 166 32.34 -98.43 5.60
N LYS A 167 31.68 -99.59 5.51
CA LYS A 167 30.29 -99.67 5.03
C LYS A 167 29.32 -98.96 5.97
N GLU A 168 29.53 -99.03 7.28
CA GLU A 168 28.72 -98.29 8.26
C GLU A 168 28.97 -96.79 8.18
N MET A 169 30.23 -96.37 8.03
CA MET A 169 30.60 -94.96 7.81
C MET A 169 29.97 -94.40 6.53
N ASP A 170 30.01 -95.13 5.41
CA ASP A 170 29.37 -94.73 4.15
C ASP A 170 27.85 -94.60 4.31
N LYS A 171 27.23 -95.48 5.10
CA LYS A 171 25.80 -95.42 5.43
C LYS A 171 25.48 -94.20 6.29
N ALA A 172 26.32 -93.87 7.26
CA ALA A 172 26.18 -92.67 8.08
C ALA A 172 26.29 -91.39 7.23
N LEU A 173 27.26 -91.34 6.30
CA LEU A 173 27.45 -90.20 5.40
C LEU A 173 26.25 -90.01 4.45
N LYS A 174 25.70 -91.10 3.90
CA LYS A 174 24.47 -91.05 3.08
C LYS A 174 23.24 -90.59 3.87
N ARG A 175 23.16 -90.93 5.16
CA ARG A 175 22.08 -90.43 6.04
C ARG A 175 22.22 -88.94 6.29
N ALA A 176 23.42 -88.48 6.66
CA ALA A 176 23.70 -87.07 6.89
C ALA A 176 23.48 -86.22 5.62
N ALA A 177 23.82 -86.73 4.43
CA ALA A 177 23.56 -86.04 3.18
C ALA A 177 22.06 -85.84 2.90
N LYS A 178 21.23 -86.83 3.24
CA LYS A 178 19.76 -86.78 3.05
C LYS A 178 19.05 -85.88 4.07
N GLU A 179 19.66 -85.63 5.22
CA GLU A 179 19.11 -84.77 6.28
C GLU A 179 19.40 -83.28 6.04
N ASN A 180 20.43 -82.96 5.27
CA ASN A 180 20.82 -81.59 4.90
C ASN A 180 20.26 -81.14 3.54
N GLU A 181 19.46 -81.97 2.87
CA GLU A 181 18.73 -81.68 1.62
C GLU A 181 17.26 -81.39 1.93
#